data_AF-A0A8D8NLR1-F1
#
_entry.id   AF-A0A8D8NLR1-F1
#
_cell.length_a   1.000
_cell.length_b   1.000
_cell.length_c   1.000
_cell.angle_alpha   90.00
_cell.angle_beta   90.00
_cell.angle_gamma   90.00
#
_symmetry.space_group_name_H-M   'P 1'
#
loop_
_entity.id
_entity.type
_entity.pdbx_description
1 polymer ?
#
loop_
_entity_poly.entity_id
_entity_poly.type
_entity_poly.pdbx_seq_one_letter_code
_entity_poly.pdbx_strand_id
1 'polypeptide(L)'
;MDNVTNVTESALVPALYDFGQSDGVFIMICAFLLVTLQTGFVLLESGCVSPRNEVSMMLRNVVDIVLGGISFWFFGYAFMLGRSGSLLQNPFIGLGDFFADASPGDPLLGPVMVIYLFQMTFSACCTTIVGGAVAERFNLKAYCLYSFLNTIVYSISAGWVWGEHGFLYQLGVVDIAGSGPVHLVGGSSALAAVLLLGPRLGR
;
A
#
# COMPACT_ATOMS: atom_id res chain seq x y z
N MET A 1 40.65 0.24 32.48
CA MET A 1 40.56 1.67 32.14
C MET A 1 39.98 1.72 30.76
N ASP A 2 38.67 1.80 30.78
CA ASP A 2 37.76 1.40 29.72
C ASP A 2 37.65 2.54 28.71
N ASN A 3 37.72 2.20 27.42
CA ASN A 3 37.38 3.14 26.36
C ASN A 3 36.26 2.54 25.48
N VAL A 4 35.18 2.14 26.14
CA VAL A 4 33.93 1.68 25.55
C VAL A 4 32.87 2.76 25.79
N THR A 5 33.00 3.94 25.16
CA THR A 5 31.93 4.95 25.15
C THR A 5 32.15 5.93 24.01
N ASN A 6 31.78 5.56 22.77
CA ASN A 6 31.38 6.53 21.73
C ASN A 6 30.71 5.85 20.52
N VAL A 7 29.96 4.77 20.75
CA VAL A 7 28.86 4.46 19.85
C VAL A 7 27.71 5.29 20.41
N THR A 8 27.53 6.49 19.86
CA THR A 8 26.23 7.17 19.95
C THR A 8 25.18 6.11 19.65
N GLU A 9 24.18 5.95 20.52
CA GLU A 9 22.96 5.21 20.19
C GLU A 9 22.35 5.89 18.96
N SER A 10 22.85 5.56 17.77
CA SER A 10 22.11 5.75 16.54
C SER A 10 20.92 4.85 16.75
N ALA A 11 19.74 5.43 16.96
CA ALA A 11 18.50 4.69 16.75
C ALA A 11 18.70 3.88 15.47
N LEU A 12 18.68 2.55 15.57
CA LEU A 12 18.88 1.65 14.43
C LEU A 12 17.91 2.11 13.35
N VAL A 13 18.41 2.83 12.35
CA VAL A 13 17.61 3.24 11.21
C VAL A 13 17.36 1.96 10.43
N PRO A 14 16.10 1.51 10.28
CA PRO A 14 15.81 0.32 9.50
C PRO A 14 16.40 0.48 8.10
N ALA A 15 16.90 -0.59 7.50
CA ALA A 15 17.63 -0.52 6.22
C ALA A 15 16.79 0.12 5.09
N LEU A 16 15.46 0.05 5.23
CA LEU A 16 14.49 0.68 4.34
C LEU A 16 14.60 2.22 4.28
N TYR A 17 15.12 2.87 5.31
CA TYR A 17 15.23 4.33 5.41
C TYR A 17 16.66 4.86 5.28
N ASP A 18 17.65 3.97 5.16
CA ASP A 18 19.05 4.33 5.01
C ASP A 18 19.39 4.59 3.54
N PHE A 19 18.92 5.73 3.02
CA PHE A 19 19.19 6.15 1.65
C PHE A 19 19.51 7.64 1.53
N GLY A 20 20.35 7.96 0.55
CA GLY A 20 20.79 9.34 0.30
C GLY A 20 19.72 10.19 -0.38
N GLN A 21 19.97 11.49 -0.46
CA GLN A 21 19.04 12.42 -1.12
C GLN A 21 18.81 12.07 -2.60
N SER A 22 19.84 11.60 -3.32
CA SER A 22 19.73 11.16 -4.71
C SER A 22 18.76 9.99 -4.88
N ASP A 23 18.84 9.03 -3.97
CA ASP A 23 18.02 7.82 -4.00
C ASP A 23 16.58 8.14 -3.61
N GLY A 24 16.39 9.03 -2.64
CA GLY A 24 15.07 9.56 -2.29
C GLY A 24 14.38 10.24 -3.47
N VAL A 25 15.12 11.04 -4.26
CA VAL A 25 14.59 11.64 -5.50
C VAL A 25 14.22 10.58 -6.52
N PHE A 26 15.06 9.56 -6.70
CA PHE A 26 14.77 8.44 -7.61
C PHE A 26 13.49 7.71 -7.20
N ILE A 27 13.34 7.36 -5.91
CA ILE A 27 12.14 6.68 -5.39
C ILE A 27 10.89 7.56 -5.57
N MET A 28 10.99 8.87 -5.36
CA MET A 28 9.86 9.78 -5.62
C MET A 28 9.47 9.80 -7.10
N ILE A 29 10.43 9.85 -8.02
CA ILE A 29 10.14 9.77 -9.46
C ILE A 29 9.44 8.44 -9.78
N CYS A 30 9.92 7.32 -9.22
CA CYS A 30 9.25 6.02 -9.36
C CYS A 30 7.82 6.05 -8.80
N ALA A 31 7.59 6.69 -7.65
CA ALA A 31 6.24 6.83 -7.10
C ALA A 31 5.31 7.62 -8.04
N PHE A 32 5.78 8.71 -8.65
CA PHE A 32 4.99 9.44 -9.64
C PHE A 32 4.69 8.60 -10.90
N LEU A 33 5.65 7.78 -11.37
CA LEU A 33 5.41 6.83 -12.45
C LEU A 33 4.34 5.79 -12.05
N LEU A 34 4.35 5.30 -10.81
CA LEU A 34 3.31 4.39 -10.31
C LEU A 34 1.94 5.08 -10.20
N VAL A 35 1.87 6.39 -9.90
CA VAL A 35 0.60 7.13 -10.00
C VAL A 35 0.10 7.14 -11.45
N THR A 36 0.98 7.30 -12.44
CA THR A 36 0.55 7.23 -13.86
C THR A 36 0.06 5.85 -14.28
N LEU A 37 0.47 4.78 -13.60
CA LEU A 37 -0.08 3.43 -13.80
C LEU A 37 -1.58 3.39 -13.49
N GLN A 38 -2.06 4.17 -12.53
CA GLN A 38 -3.49 4.26 -12.26
C GLN A 38 -4.27 4.81 -13.46
N THR A 39 -3.73 5.79 -14.18
CA THR A 39 -4.33 6.26 -15.43
C THR A 39 -4.38 5.13 -16.48
N GLY A 40 -3.37 4.26 -16.50
CA GLY A 40 -3.38 3.03 -17.31
C GLY A 40 -4.54 2.10 -16.96
N PHE A 41 -4.78 1.87 -15.66
CA PHE A 41 -5.94 1.10 -15.19
C PHE A 41 -7.27 1.75 -15.58
N VAL A 42 -7.39 3.08 -15.46
CA VAL A 42 -8.60 3.82 -15.90
C VAL A 42 -8.89 3.54 -17.37
N LEU A 43 -7.88 3.61 -18.24
CA LEU A 43 -8.04 3.37 -19.68
C LEU A 43 -8.40 1.92 -19.98
N LEU A 44 -7.72 0.97 -19.35
CA LEU A 44 -8.02 -0.46 -19.50
C LEU A 44 -9.43 -0.82 -19.03
N GLU A 45 -9.82 -0.36 -17.85
CA GLU A 45 -11.09 -0.71 -17.22
C GLU A 45 -12.27 -0.04 -17.90
N SER A 46 -12.16 1.24 -18.27
CA SER A 46 -13.19 1.95 -19.05
C SER A 46 -13.40 1.31 -20.42
N GLY A 47 -12.34 0.82 -21.08
CA GLY A 47 -12.46 0.08 -22.34
C GLY A 47 -13.12 -1.29 -22.24
N CYS A 48 -13.15 -1.89 -21.04
CA CYS A 48 -13.74 -3.22 -20.78
C CYS A 48 -15.20 -3.17 -20.30
N VAL A 49 -15.75 -1.98 -20.08
CA VAL A 49 -17.13 -1.76 -19.64
C VAL A 49 -18.00 -1.17 -20.73
N SER A 50 -19.31 -1.32 -20.57
CA SER A 50 -20.28 -0.67 -21.45
C SER A 50 -20.17 0.86 -21.37
N PRO A 51 -20.43 1.60 -22.47
CA PRO A 51 -20.36 3.07 -22.49
C PRO A 51 -21.28 3.75 -21.46
N ARG A 52 -22.36 3.09 -21.04
CA ARG A 52 -23.25 3.59 -19.98
C ARG A 52 -22.56 3.67 -18.61
N ASN A 53 -21.57 2.82 -18.36
CA ASN A 53 -20.92 2.65 -17.07
C ASN A 53 -19.48 3.19 -17.02
N GLU A 54 -18.93 3.67 -18.15
CA GLU A 54 -17.55 4.14 -18.26
C GLU A 54 -17.21 5.23 -17.22
N VAL A 55 -18.08 6.23 -17.05
CA VAL A 55 -17.87 7.33 -16.09
C VAL A 55 -17.86 6.82 -14.66
N SER A 56 -18.74 5.86 -14.31
CA SER A 56 -18.74 5.25 -12.99
C SER A 56 -17.45 4.46 -12.73
N MET A 57 -16.87 3.87 -13.77
CA MET A 57 -15.62 3.15 -13.69
C MET A 57 -14.44 4.08 -13.44
N MET A 58 -14.37 5.18 -14.18
CA MET A 58 -13.33 6.20 -14.02
C MET A 58 -13.37 6.82 -12.61
N LEU A 59 -14.58 7.08 -12.08
CA LEU A 59 -14.73 7.64 -10.73
C LEU A 59 -14.21 6.69 -9.64
N ARG A 60 -14.35 5.37 -9.78
CA ARG A 60 -13.82 4.40 -8.81
C ARG A 60 -12.31 4.43 -8.74
N ASN A 61 -11.65 4.52 -9.89
CA ASN A 61 -10.20 4.62 -9.95
C ASN A 61 -9.66 5.90 -9.28
N VAL A 62 -10.38 7.02 -9.42
CA VAL A 62 -10.06 8.26 -8.70
C VAL A 62 -10.25 8.08 -7.19
N VAL A 63 -11.33 7.41 -6.79
CA VAL A 63 -11.59 7.05 -5.39
C VAL A 63 -10.45 6.19 -4.82
N ASP A 64 -9.90 5.24 -5.58
CA ASP A 64 -8.82 4.39 -5.11
C ASP A 64 -7.52 5.15 -4.83
N ILE A 65 -7.18 6.18 -5.63
CA ILE A 65 -6.04 7.05 -5.30
C ILE A 65 -6.33 7.87 -4.04
N VAL A 66 -7.49 8.53 -3.98
CA VAL A 66 -7.79 9.50 -2.92
C VAL A 66 -8.07 8.81 -1.59
N LEU A 67 -9.03 7.88 -1.57
CA LEU A 67 -9.35 7.12 -0.37
C LEU A 67 -8.26 6.11 -0.03
N GLY A 68 -7.64 5.46 -1.02
CA GLY A 68 -6.51 4.55 -0.75
C GLY A 68 -5.33 5.31 -0.15
N GLY A 69 -4.99 6.49 -0.67
CA GLY A 69 -3.96 7.36 -0.10
C GLY A 69 -4.27 7.79 1.34
N ILE A 70 -5.49 8.30 1.60
CA ILE A 70 -5.90 8.73 2.94
C ILE A 70 -5.96 7.55 3.92
N SER A 71 -6.48 6.40 3.50
CA SER A 71 -6.57 5.20 4.34
C SER A 71 -5.19 4.64 4.66
N PHE A 72 -4.31 4.63 3.65
CA PHE A 72 -2.94 4.18 3.83
C PHE A 72 -2.15 5.11 4.74
N TRP A 73 -2.36 6.43 4.63
CA TRP A 73 -1.81 7.40 5.57
C TRP A 73 -2.33 7.17 7.00
N PHE A 74 -3.64 7.01 7.16
CA PHE A 74 -4.27 6.93 8.49
C PHE A 74 -3.83 5.70 9.29
N PHE A 75 -3.85 4.52 8.68
CA PHE A 75 -3.48 3.26 9.36
C PHE A 75 -2.60 2.33 8.51
N GLY A 76 -2.63 2.44 7.18
CA GLY A 76 -2.00 1.43 6.32
C GLY A 76 -0.46 1.43 6.41
N TYR A 77 0.15 2.59 6.56
CA TYR A 77 1.58 2.74 6.79
C TYR A 77 1.99 2.07 8.11
N ALA A 78 1.22 2.30 9.18
CA ALA A 78 1.45 1.70 10.48
C ALA A 78 1.37 0.17 10.44
N PHE A 79 0.36 -0.39 9.78
CA PHE A 79 0.21 -1.85 9.68
C PHE A 79 1.28 -2.51 8.84
N MET A 80 1.80 -1.81 7.83
CA MET A 80 2.80 -2.35 6.92
C MET A 80 4.24 -2.19 7.42
N LEU A 81 4.58 -1.02 7.96
CA LEU A 81 5.96 -0.62 8.28
C LEU A 81 6.11 -0.02 9.68
N GLY A 82 5.05 -0.03 10.49
CA GLY A 82 5.04 0.63 11.80
C GLY A 82 6.14 0.13 12.72
N ARG A 83 6.95 1.08 13.21
CA ARG A 83 8.09 0.83 14.09
C ARG A 83 7.64 1.02 15.53
N SER A 84 7.04 -0.01 16.12
CA SER A 84 6.89 -0.05 17.57
C SER A 84 8.17 -0.52 18.24
N GLY A 85 8.43 -0.01 19.44
CA GLY A 85 9.42 -0.61 20.34
C GLY A 85 9.11 -2.08 20.62
N SER A 86 10.13 -2.82 21.10
CA SER A 86 10.11 -4.29 21.28
C SER A 86 8.87 -4.87 21.99
N LEU A 87 8.15 -4.08 22.79
CA LEU A 87 6.98 -4.53 23.55
C LEU A 87 5.70 -4.73 22.72
N LEU A 88 5.58 -4.12 21.54
CA LEU A 88 4.38 -4.17 20.69
C LEU A 88 4.65 -4.79 19.30
N GLN A 89 5.84 -5.35 19.07
CA GLN A 89 6.17 -6.00 17.80
C GLN A 89 5.47 -7.35 17.69
N ASN A 90 4.76 -7.56 16.59
CA ASN A 90 4.09 -8.82 16.24
C ASN A 90 4.47 -9.22 14.80
N PRO A 91 4.80 -10.50 14.53
CA PRO A 91 5.10 -10.96 13.17
C PRO A 91 3.99 -10.80 12.12
N PHE A 92 2.75 -10.59 12.56
CA PHE A 92 1.58 -10.53 11.69
C PHE A 92 1.10 -9.12 11.36
N ILE A 93 1.39 -8.12 12.20
CA ILE A 93 0.91 -6.75 11.99
C ILE A 93 1.87 -5.75 12.61
N GLY A 94 2.24 -4.74 11.83
CA GLY A 94 2.98 -3.58 12.31
C GLY A 94 2.09 -2.71 13.19
N LEU A 95 2.68 -2.15 14.24
CA LEU A 95 2.02 -1.16 15.09
C LEU A 95 3.01 0.00 15.26
N GLY A 96 2.52 1.24 15.27
CA GLY A 96 3.37 2.44 15.36
C GLY A 96 3.40 3.25 14.06
N ASP A 97 3.91 4.48 14.11
CA ASP A 97 3.96 5.43 12.97
C ASP A 97 2.59 5.62 12.26
N PHE A 98 1.48 5.63 13.02
CA PHE A 98 0.17 6.03 12.49
C PHE A 98 0.26 7.44 11.88
N PHE A 99 -0.50 7.73 10.83
CA PHE A 99 -0.40 9.01 10.11
C PHE A 99 0.98 9.25 9.46
N ALA A 100 1.76 8.18 9.24
CA ALA A 100 3.17 8.29 8.86
C ALA A 100 3.91 9.29 9.77
N ASP A 101 3.65 9.22 11.08
CA ASP A 101 4.13 10.20 12.07
C ASP A 101 5.65 10.24 12.07
N ALA A 102 6.17 11.36 11.57
CA ALA A 102 7.55 11.78 11.72
C ALA A 102 7.50 13.21 12.26
N SER A 103 7.85 13.36 13.53
CA SER A 103 7.78 14.65 14.22
C SER A 103 8.67 15.69 13.52
N PRO A 104 8.27 16.97 13.47
CA PRO A 104 9.12 18.03 12.92
C PRO A 104 10.48 18.07 13.62
N GLY A 105 11.56 17.83 12.86
CA GLY A 105 12.93 17.72 13.38
C GLY A 105 13.47 16.29 13.47
N ASP A 106 12.64 15.27 13.20
CA ASP A 106 13.10 13.89 13.00
C ASP A 106 13.96 13.80 11.72
N PRO A 107 15.23 13.33 11.82
CA PRO A 107 16.06 13.06 10.65
C PRO A 107 15.41 12.14 9.60
N LEU A 108 14.47 11.29 10.01
CA LEU A 108 13.76 10.34 9.16
C LEU A 108 12.52 10.91 8.48
N LEU A 109 12.15 12.18 8.71
CA LEU A 109 10.99 12.81 8.08
C LEU A 109 11.00 12.68 6.55
N GLY A 110 12.15 12.98 5.91
CA GLY A 110 12.31 12.83 4.47
C GLY A 110 12.09 11.39 4.00
N PRO A 111 12.89 10.43 4.48
CA PRO A 111 12.74 9.02 4.12
C PRO A 111 11.35 8.43 4.36
N VAL A 112 10.73 8.73 5.50
CA VAL A 112 9.38 8.25 5.85
C VAL A 112 8.36 8.73 4.83
N MET A 113 8.39 10.01 4.44
CA MET A 113 7.45 10.57 3.48
C MET A 113 7.66 10.03 2.06
N VAL A 114 8.91 9.80 1.66
CA VAL A 114 9.25 9.18 0.37
C VAL A 114 8.73 7.75 0.30
N ILE A 115 8.96 6.94 1.34
CA ILE A 115 8.47 5.55 1.41
C ILE A 115 6.95 5.52 1.52
N TYR A 116 6.34 6.42 2.28
CA TYR A 116 4.89 6.56 2.34
C TYR A 116 4.30 6.81 0.94
N LEU A 117 4.83 7.80 0.21
CA LEU A 117 4.36 8.13 -1.14
C LEU A 117 4.54 6.95 -2.10
N PHE A 118 5.67 6.24 -1.99
CA PHE A 118 5.92 5.04 -2.80
C PHE A 118 4.91 3.93 -2.48
N GLN A 119 4.74 3.58 -1.20
CA GLN A 119 3.90 2.46 -0.79
C GLN A 119 2.39 2.72 -0.93
N MET A 120 1.94 3.97 -0.79
CA MET A 120 0.53 4.31 -1.02
C MET A 120 0.10 4.02 -2.46
N THR A 121 1.01 4.12 -3.44
CA THR A 121 0.69 3.83 -4.84
C THR A 121 0.44 2.34 -5.08
N PHE A 122 1.19 1.46 -4.41
CA PHE A 122 0.95 0.02 -4.45
C PHE A 122 -0.36 -0.37 -3.77
N SER A 123 -0.68 0.28 -2.64
CA SER A 123 -1.99 0.11 -1.97
C SER A 123 -3.15 0.48 -2.89
N ALA A 124 -3.04 1.62 -3.59
CA ALA A 124 -4.03 2.04 -4.58
C ALA A 124 -4.13 1.02 -5.72
N CYS A 125 -3.02 0.59 -6.29
CA CYS A 125 -2.98 -0.40 -7.38
C CYS A 125 -3.64 -1.74 -6.99
N CYS A 126 -3.35 -2.25 -5.78
CA CYS A 126 -3.96 -3.47 -5.25
C CYS A 126 -5.49 -3.38 -5.20
N THR A 127 -6.01 -2.20 -4.81
CA THR A 127 -7.46 -1.95 -4.76
C THR A 127 -8.08 -1.82 -6.14
N THR A 128 -7.40 -1.14 -7.06
CA THR A 128 -7.85 -0.97 -8.45
C THR A 128 -8.07 -2.29 -9.17
N ILE A 129 -7.19 -3.29 -8.96
CA ILE A 129 -7.34 -4.65 -9.51
C ILE A 129 -8.75 -5.23 -9.22
N VAL A 130 -9.28 -4.94 -8.03
CA VAL A 130 -10.62 -5.39 -7.63
C VAL A 130 -11.71 -4.61 -8.35
N GLY A 131 -11.54 -3.30 -8.51
CA GLY A 131 -12.41 -2.41 -9.28
C GLY A 131 -12.73 -2.97 -10.66
N GLY A 132 -11.70 -3.35 -11.43
CA GLY A 132 -11.83 -3.99 -12.73
C GLY A 132 -12.66 -5.28 -12.72
N ALA A 133 -12.48 -6.13 -11.70
CA ALA A 133 -13.19 -7.41 -11.59
C ALA A 133 -14.69 -7.25 -11.26
N VAL A 134 -15.02 -6.25 -10.43
CA VAL A 134 -16.39 -5.98 -9.96
C VAL A 134 -17.13 -4.93 -10.80
N ALA A 135 -16.59 -4.60 -11.97
CA ALA A 135 -17.17 -3.65 -12.90
C ALA A 135 -18.68 -3.88 -13.15
N GLU A 136 -19.42 -2.79 -13.37
CA GLU A 136 -20.85 -2.76 -13.77
C GLU A 136 -21.88 -3.23 -12.73
N ARG A 137 -21.47 -3.83 -11.60
CA ARG A 137 -22.39 -4.41 -10.59
C ARG A 137 -22.16 -3.98 -9.14
N PHE A 138 -21.08 -3.24 -8.88
CA PHE A 138 -20.82 -2.66 -7.55
C PHE A 138 -21.42 -1.26 -7.45
N ASN A 139 -22.03 -0.89 -6.32
CA ASN A 139 -22.43 0.49 -6.08
C ASN A 139 -21.22 1.34 -5.69
N LEU A 140 -21.08 2.57 -6.20
CA LEU A 140 -19.95 3.45 -5.86
C LEU A 140 -19.78 3.68 -4.34
N LYS A 141 -20.88 3.85 -3.58
CA LYS A 141 -20.81 4.07 -2.13
C LYS A 141 -20.27 2.84 -1.40
N ALA A 142 -20.74 1.65 -1.79
CA ALA A 142 -20.21 0.40 -1.27
C ALA A 142 -18.73 0.24 -1.66
N TYR A 143 -18.36 0.69 -2.86
CA TYR A 143 -16.98 0.62 -3.35
C TYR A 143 -16.04 1.50 -2.53
N CYS A 144 -16.48 2.69 -2.12
CA CYS A 144 -15.67 3.54 -1.22
C CYS A 144 -15.36 2.83 0.11
N LEU A 145 -16.36 2.17 0.71
CA LEU A 145 -16.15 1.39 1.94
C LEU A 145 -15.23 0.18 1.67
N TYR A 146 -15.43 -0.50 0.55
CA TYR A 146 -14.58 -1.59 0.12
C TYR A 146 -13.11 -1.16 -0.03
N SER A 147 -12.85 -0.04 -0.71
CA SER A 147 -11.52 0.52 -0.94
C SER A 147 -10.77 0.81 0.38
N PHE A 148 -11.49 1.41 1.35
CA PHE A 148 -10.98 1.61 2.71
C PHE A 148 -10.62 0.28 3.41
N LEU A 149 -11.51 -0.71 3.36
CA LEU A 149 -11.26 -2.02 3.99
C LEU A 149 -10.16 -2.82 3.28
N ASN A 150 -10.07 -2.73 1.95
CA ASN A 150 -9.04 -3.41 1.17
C ASN A 150 -7.64 -2.87 1.48
N THR A 151 -7.53 -1.59 1.85
CA THR A 151 -6.27 -1.02 2.34
C THR A 151 -5.77 -1.77 3.59
N ILE A 152 -6.65 -2.22 4.49
CA ILE A 152 -6.27 -3.03 5.66
C ILE A 152 -5.71 -4.38 5.20
N VAL A 153 -6.41 -5.06 4.27
CA VAL A 153 -6.00 -6.36 3.73
C VAL A 153 -4.64 -6.26 3.04
N TYR A 154 -4.44 -5.23 2.22
CA TYR A 154 -3.17 -4.92 1.57
C TYR A 154 -2.07 -4.65 2.60
N SER A 155 -2.26 -3.70 3.52
CA SER A 155 -1.21 -3.28 4.44
C SER A 155 -0.70 -4.40 5.35
N ILE A 156 -1.60 -5.25 5.84
CA ILE A 156 -1.22 -6.41 6.68
C ILE A 156 -0.41 -7.41 5.86
N SER A 157 -0.89 -7.78 4.68
CA SER A 157 -0.22 -8.78 3.83
C SER A 157 1.10 -8.27 3.25
N ALA A 158 1.18 -6.98 2.91
CA ALA A 158 2.41 -6.31 2.53
C ALA A 158 3.42 -6.29 3.68
N GLY A 159 2.97 -6.04 4.92
CA GLY A 159 3.80 -6.09 6.12
C GLY A 159 4.43 -7.45 6.37
N TRP A 160 3.75 -8.55 6.01
CA TRP A 160 4.32 -9.89 6.14
C TRP A 160 5.59 -10.09 5.31
N VAL A 161 5.65 -9.51 4.11
CA VAL A 161 6.73 -9.71 3.13
C VAL A 161 7.78 -8.61 3.18
N TRP A 162 7.36 -7.36 3.37
CA TRP A 162 8.22 -6.18 3.26
C TRP A 162 8.52 -5.48 4.59
N GLY A 163 7.74 -5.75 5.63
CA GLY A 163 8.04 -5.25 6.97
C GLY A 163 9.12 -6.11 7.63
N GLU A 164 10.09 -5.49 8.30
CA GLU A 164 11.11 -6.22 9.08
C GLU A 164 10.49 -7.09 10.19
N HIS A 165 9.33 -6.67 10.70
CA HIS A 165 8.56 -7.46 11.65
C HIS A 165 7.92 -8.69 11.00
N GLY A 166 7.66 -8.68 9.69
CA GLY A 166 6.86 -9.67 8.98
C GLY A 166 7.42 -11.09 9.06
N PHE A 167 6.55 -12.06 9.32
CA PHE A 167 7.00 -13.46 9.41
C PHE A 167 7.55 -14.00 8.08
N LEU A 168 7.03 -13.57 6.91
CA LEU A 168 7.56 -14.02 5.61
C LEU A 168 8.91 -13.38 5.32
N TYR A 169 9.10 -12.12 5.72
CA TYR A 169 10.40 -11.45 5.68
C TYR A 169 11.44 -12.22 6.51
N GLN A 170 11.09 -12.62 7.74
CA GLN A 170 11.98 -13.39 8.63
C GLN A 170 12.27 -14.81 8.13
N LEU A 171 11.35 -15.41 7.35
CA LEU A 171 11.57 -16.68 6.66
C LEU A 171 12.43 -16.56 5.39
N GLY A 172 12.82 -15.34 4.99
CA GLY A 172 13.66 -15.08 3.82
C GLY A 172 12.90 -15.08 2.49
N VAL A 173 11.59 -14.84 2.50
CA VAL A 173 10.82 -14.69 1.26
C VAL A 173 11.27 -13.43 0.53
N VAL A 174 11.51 -13.56 -0.78
CA VAL A 174 11.92 -12.45 -1.64
C VAL A 174 10.81 -12.12 -2.62
N ASP A 175 10.21 -10.94 -2.45
CA ASP A 175 9.35 -10.30 -3.45
C ASP A 175 9.80 -8.85 -3.60
N ILE A 176 10.27 -8.48 -4.78
CA ILE A 176 10.92 -7.18 -5.00
C ILE A 176 9.88 -6.10 -5.36
N ALA A 177 8.84 -6.47 -6.09
CA ALA A 177 7.96 -5.51 -6.77
C ALA A 177 6.45 -5.74 -6.53
N GLY A 178 6.08 -6.75 -5.75
CA GLY A 178 4.72 -6.90 -5.24
C GLY A 178 3.91 -7.98 -5.97
N SER A 179 4.56 -9.04 -6.46
CA SER A 179 3.85 -10.18 -7.06
C SER A 179 2.84 -10.82 -6.07
N GLY A 180 3.21 -10.92 -4.80
CA GLY A 180 2.37 -11.37 -3.70
C GLY A 180 1.50 -10.23 -3.16
N PRO A 181 2.08 -9.24 -2.46
CA PRO A 181 1.31 -8.19 -1.77
C PRO A 181 0.35 -7.38 -2.65
N VAL A 182 0.67 -7.19 -3.93
CA VAL A 182 -0.14 -6.36 -4.84
C VAL A 182 -0.99 -7.24 -5.74
N HIS A 183 -0.36 -8.10 -6.54
CA HIS A 183 -1.07 -8.85 -7.57
C HIS A 183 -1.83 -10.07 -7.02
N LEU A 184 -1.21 -10.90 -6.19
CA LEU A 184 -1.89 -12.06 -5.59
C LEU A 184 -2.98 -11.64 -4.61
N VAL A 185 -2.70 -10.66 -3.73
CA VAL A 185 -3.68 -10.14 -2.78
C VAL A 185 -4.81 -9.43 -3.53
N GLY A 186 -4.50 -8.52 -4.47
CA GLY A 186 -5.52 -7.85 -5.28
C GLY A 186 -6.37 -8.85 -6.08
N GLY A 187 -5.75 -9.85 -6.69
CA GLY A 187 -6.43 -10.90 -7.45
C GLY A 187 -7.29 -11.83 -6.58
N SER A 188 -6.83 -12.19 -5.39
CA SER A 188 -7.60 -13.03 -4.45
C SER A 188 -8.76 -12.26 -3.82
N SER A 189 -8.56 -10.98 -3.44
CA SER A 189 -9.63 -10.08 -3.02
C SER A 189 -10.66 -9.89 -4.13
N ALA A 190 -10.21 -9.73 -5.38
CA ALA A 190 -11.09 -9.63 -6.54
C ALA A 190 -11.91 -10.91 -6.73
N LEU A 191 -11.27 -12.08 -6.65
CA LEU A 191 -11.95 -13.37 -6.75
C LEU A 191 -13.03 -13.51 -5.67
N ALA A 192 -12.70 -13.22 -4.41
CA ALA A 192 -13.66 -13.25 -3.30
C ALA A 192 -14.85 -12.31 -3.55
N ALA A 193 -14.58 -11.07 -3.99
CA ALA A 193 -15.64 -10.10 -4.30
C ALA A 193 -16.54 -10.58 -5.45
N VAL A 194 -15.97 -11.15 -6.52
CA VAL A 194 -16.75 -11.69 -7.65
C VAL A 194 -17.62 -12.87 -7.24
N LEU A 195 -17.12 -13.77 -6.39
CA LEU A 195 -17.88 -14.93 -5.90
C LEU A 195 -19.09 -14.49 -5.06
N LEU A 196 -18.95 -13.45 -4.25
CA LEU A 196 -20.05 -12.90 -3.45
C LEU A 196 -21.08 -12.14 -4.29
N LEU A 197 -20.64 -11.44 -5.35
CA LEU A 197 -21.54 -10.67 -6.22
C LEU A 197 -22.31 -11.54 -7.23
N GLY A 198 -21.76 -12.69 -7.64
CA GLY A 198 -22.35 -13.56 -8.66
C GLY A 198 -22.21 -13.03 -10.11
N PRO A 199 -22.51 -13.83 -11.13
CA PRO A 199 -22.21 -13.52 -12.53
C PRO A 199 -22.90 -12.24 -13.05
N ARG A 200 -22.33 -11.62 -14.09
CA ARG A 200 -22.97 -10.49 -14.78
C ARG A 200 -24.20 -11.02 -15.53
N LEU A 201 -25.37 -10.47 -15.22
CA LEU A 201 -26.60 -10.83 -15.92
C LEU A 201 -26.64 -10.09 -17.27
N GLY A 202 -26.87 -10.83 -18.36
CA GLY A 202 -27.06 -10.24 -19.69
C GLY A 202 -25.77 -9.85 -20.44
N ARG A 203 -24.65 -10.48 -20.11
CA ARG A 203 -23.49 -10.59 -21.01
C ARG A 203 -23.46 -11.96 -21.67
#